data_AF-A0A6V8LYI2-F1
#
_entry.id   AF-A0A6V8LYI2-F1
#
_cell.length_a   1.000
_cell.length_b   1.000
_cell.length_c   1.000
_cell.angle_alpha   90.00
_cell.angle_beta   90.00
_cell.angle_gamma   90.00
#
_symmetry.space_group_name_H-M   'P 1'
#
loop_
_entity.id
_entity.type
_entity.pdbx_description
1 polymer ?
#
loop_
_entity_poly.entity_id
_entity_poly.type
_entity_poly.pdbx_seq_one_letter_code
_entity_poly.pdbx_strand_id
1 'polypeptide(L)'
;MLHRRPVPAALLALLLFALALPAFAAQKTPKPKEQAAPDPNAQSLAEFFKDEAVTAPKALDFKIEAGYADIRAETPEASGRYFLAGQALAGVAPDIYRLDLTFKHKLQRDIIDLAPEYFFTQVKTYYFWYNGGNKIVFKLGNGKKAFPISKKELTEIKVKSLETYTIEKTKLPMDLVIQDGNTRIYLQIKFI
;
A
#
# COMPACT_ATOMS: atom_id res chain seq x y z
N MET A 1 23.27 -21.07 -81.15
CA MET A 1 24.69 -21.21 -80.73
C MET A 1 24.83 -20.71 -79.32
N LEU A 2 25.55 -21.47 -78.49
CA LEU A 2 25.80 -21.23 -77.08
C LEU A 2 26.73 -20.03 -76.80
N HIS A 3 26.67 -19.57 -75.54
CA HIS A 3 27.75 -18.96 -74.73
C HIS A 3 27.89 -17.43 -74.68
N ARG A 4 27.47 -16.80 -73.56
CA ARG A 4 28.37 -16.32 -72.45
C ARG A 4 27.63 -15.40 -71.46
N ARG A 5 27.73 -15.73 -70.17
CA ARG A 5 27.65 -14.81 -69.01
C ARG A 5 28.92 -13.90 -69.02
N PRO A 6 28.96 -12.67 -68.46
CA PRO A 6 28.64 -12.37 -67.05
C PRO A 6 28.03 -10.98 -66.72
N VAL A 7 27.45 -10.90 -65.53
CA VAL A 7 27.18 -9.71 -64.67
C VAL A 7 28.45 -9.53 -63.80
N PRO A 8 28.95 -8.35 -63.32
CA PRO A 8 28.23 -7.26 -62.65
C PRO A 8 28.83 -5.82 -62.78
N ALA A 9 28.10 -4.83 -62.26
CA ALA A 9 28.57 -3.61 -61.55
C ALA A 9 27.47 -2.55 -61.70
N ALA A 10 26.54 -2.44 -60.75
CA ALA A 10 26.69 -1.52 -59.63
C ALA A 10 26.98 -0.09 -60.10
N LEU A 11 25.97 0.77 -60.14
CA LEU A 11 25.92 1.99 -59.30
C LEU A 11 24.63 2.78 -59.55
N LEU A 12 24.12 3.30 -58.43
CA LEU A 12 23.29 4.51 -58.29
C LEU A 12 21.89 4.49 -58.94
N ALA A 13 20.86 4.23 -58.12
CA ALA A 13 20.18 5.22 -57.29
C ALA A 13 19.20 6.06 -58.10
N LEU A 14 17.90 5.89 -57.86
CA LEU A 14 17.06 6.86 -57.14
C LEU A 14 15.59 6.43 -57.26
N LEU A 15 14.83 6.70 -56.19
CA LEU A 15 13.40 6.99 -56.22
C LEU A 15 12.45 5.85 -56.61
N LEU A 16 11.80 5.26 -55.60
CA LEU A 16 10.33 5.31 -55.41
C LEU A 16 9.92 4.22 -54.41
N PHE A 17 10.11 4.49 -53.11
CA PHE A 17 9.43 3.76 -52.05
C PHE A 17 8.20 4.58 -51.66
N ALA A 18 7.05 4.24 -52.22
CA ALA A 18 5.77 4.76 -51.79
C ALA A 18 4.77 3.61 -51.68
N LEU A 19 4.08 3.59 -50.54
CA LEU A 19 2.81 2.89 -50.26
C LEU A 19 2.89 1.39 -49.93
N ALA A 20 3.24 1.11 -48.68
CA ALA A 20 2.66 -0.01 -47.94
C ALA A 20 2.37 0.44 -46.50
N LEU A 21 1.12 0.81 -46.23
CA LEU A 21 0.58 0.99 -44.88
C LEU A 21 0.14 -0.36 -44.34
N PRO A 22 0.68 -0.88 -43.23
CA PRO A 22 -0.04 -1.81 -42.39
C PRO A 22 -0.79 -1.01 -41.32
N ALA A 23 -2.11 -1.15 -41.32
CA ALA A 23 -2.98 -0.69 -40.25
C ALA A 23 -2.51 -1.30 -38.92
N PHE A 24 -1.93 -0.48 -38.04
CA PHE A 24 -1.66 -0.86 -36.67
C PHE A 24 -2.98 -1.03 -35.94
N ALA A 25 -3.41 -2.27 -35.79
CA ALA A 25 -4.43 -2.65 -34.82
C ALA A 25 -3.96 -2.24 -33.42
N ALA A 26 -4.70 -1.35 -32.78
CA ALA A 26 -4.49 -0.92 -31.41
C ALA A 26 -4.74 -2.10 -30.45
N GLN A 27 -3.71 -2.93 -30.23
CA GLN A 27 -3.67 -3.84 -29.10
C GLN A 27 -3.55 -3.00 -27.83
N LYS A 28 -4.61 -2.98 -27.02
CA LYS A 28 -4.55 -2.58 -25.61
C LYS A 28 -3.60 -3.55 -24.90
N THR A 29 -2.32 -3.22 -24.87
CA THR A 29 -1.35 -3.87 -24.00
C THR A 29 -1.80 -3.68 -22.55
N PRO A 30 -1.92 -4.74 -21.75
CA PRO A 30 -2.17 -4.59 -20.33
C PRO A 30 -1.01 -3.79 -19.74
N LYS A 31 -1.35 -2.66 -19.12
CA LYS A 31 -0.40 -1.79 -18.43
C LYS A 31 0.42 -2.67 -17.48
N PRO A 32 1.75 -2.76 -17.64
CA PRO A 32 2.60 -3.49 -16.70
C PRO A 32 2.27 -3.01 -15.29
N LYS A 33 2.06 -3.95 -14.36
CA LYS A 33 2.04 -3.63 -12.92
C LYS A 33 3.34 -2.87 -12.67
N GLU A 34 3.20 -1.59 -12.37
CA GLU A 34 4.30 -0.71 -12.00
C GLU A 34 4.97 -1.33 -10.79
N GLN A 35 6.09 -2.01 -11.04
CA GLN A 35 6.91 -2.63 -10.03
C GLN A 35 7.51 -1.45 -9.26
N ALA A 36 6.98 -1.23 -8.05
CA ALA A 36 7.39 -0.14 -7.19
C ALA A 36 8.93 -0.09 -7.15
N ALA A 37 9.50 1.07 -7.43
CA ALA A 37 10.94 1.26 -7.36
C ALA A 37 11.45 0.72 -6.01
N PRO A 38 12.56 -0.03 -5.98
CA PRO A 38 13.08 -0.60 -4.75
C PRO A 38 13.31 0.52 -3.74
N ASP A 39 12.67 0.40 -2.57
CA ASP A 39 12.87 1.36 -1.49
C ASP A 39 14.35 1.29 -1.07
N PRO A 40 15.08 2.42 -1.03
CA PRO A 40 16.51 2.42 -0.69
C PRO A 40 16.80 1.82 0.69
N ASN A 41 15.79 1.70 1.56
CA ASN A 41 15.90 1.12 2.89
C ASN A 41 15.53 -0.37 2.99
N ALA A 42 15.24 -1.05 1.88
CA ALA A 42 14.76 -2.44 1.93
C ALA A 42 15.72 -3.39 2.68
N GLN A 43 17.04 -3.26 2.45
CA GLN A 43 18.05 -4.11 3.09
C GLN A 43 18.15 -3.87 4.60
N SER A 44 18.17 -2.60 5.04
CA SER A 44 18.26 -2.26 6.47
C SER A 44 16.99 -2.67 7.24
N LEU A 45 15.83 -2.60 6.58
CA LEU A 45 14.58 -3.10 7.15
C LEU A 45 14.56 -4.62 7.27
N ALA A 46 15.08 -5.35 6.28
CA ALA A 46 15.22 -6.80 6.36
C ALA A 46 16.11 -7.22 7.55
N GLU A 47 17.24 -6.54 7.75
CA GLU A 47 18.11 -6.75 8.90
C GLU A 47 17.43 -6.40 10.23
N PHE A 48 16.67 -5.31 10.25
CA PHE A 48 15.90 -4.91 11.44
C PHE A 48 14.87 -5.97 11.83
N PHE A 49 14.17 -6.56 10.87
CA PHE A 49 13.13 -7.58 11.10
C PHE A 49 13.62 -9.02 11.01
N LYS A 50 14.93 -9.28 10.98
CA LYS A 50 15.49 -10.63 10.79
C LYS A 50 14.93 -11.70 11.74
N ASP A 51 14.62 -11.31 12.99
CA ASP A 51 14.10 -12.24 14.01
C ASP A 51 12.65 -12.69 13.72
N GLU A 52 11.96 -12.03 12.80
CA GLU A 52 10.59 -12.31 12.41
C GLU A 52 10.48 -13.08 11.09
N ALA A 53 11.59 -13.32 10.39
CA ALA A 53 11.57 -14.01 9.10
C ALA A 53 11.11 -15.46 9.25
N VAL A 54 9.93 -15.79 8.70
CA VAL A 54 9.37 -17.15 8.67
C VAL A 54 9.34 -17.67 7.23
N THR A 55 9.40 -18.99 7.09
CA THR A 55 9.63 -19.77 5.86
C THR A 55 8.58 -19.63 4.74
N ALA A 56 7.47 -18.94 4.97
CA ALA A 56 6.43 -18.78 3.94
C ALA A 56 5.80 -17.38 3.99
N PRO A 57 6.21 -16.45 3.12
CA PRO A 57 5.59 -15.14 3.06
C PRO A 57 4.13 -15.26 2.63
N LYS A 58 3.26 -14.48 3.27
CA LYS A 58 1.85 -14.36 2.86
C LYS A 58 1.53 -12.93 2.48
N ALA A 59 0.61 -12.79 1.52
CA ALA A 59 0.09 -11.50 1.13
C ALA A 59 -0.65 -10.83 2.31
N LEU A 60 -0.63 -9.50 2.32
CA LEU A 60 -1.39 -8.68 3.25
C LEU A 60 -2.89 -8.98 3.13
N ASP A 61 -3.51 -9.44 4.22
CA ASP A 61 -4.92 -9.86 4.29
C ASP A 61 -5.77 -8.92 5.14
N PHE A 62 -5.36 -7.66 5.29
CA PHE A 62 -6.15 -6.63 5.94
C PHE A 62 -6.03 -5.29 5.24
N LYS A 63 -6.98 -4.40 5.52
CA LYS A 63 -6.94 -2.98 5.16
C LYS A 63 -7.18 -2.12 6.39
N ILE A 64 -6.71 -0.88 6.35
CA ILE A 64 -7.10 0.12 7.35
C ILE A 64 -8.52 0.60 6.99
N GLU A 65 -9.45 0.54 7.94
CA GLU A 65 -10.85 0.93 7.78
C GLU A 65 -11.11 2.36 8.28
N ALA A 66 -10.52 2.72 9.42
CA ALA A 66 -10.66 4.05 10.00
C ALA A 66 -9.44 4.39 10.87
N GLY A 67 -9.33 5.66 11.27
CA GLY A 67 -8.35 6.07 12.26
C GLY A 67 -8.35 7.56 12.58
N TYR A 68 -7.62 7.91 13.64
CA TYR A 68 -7.32 9.28 14.03
C TYR A 68 -6.00 9.32 14.79
N ALA A 69 -5.44 10.51 14.95
CA ALA A 69 -4.23 10.72 15.74
C ALA A 69 -4.45 11.86 16.74
N ASP A 70 -4.06 11.65 18.00
CA ASP A 70 -3.91 12.73 18.97
C ASP A 70 -2.43 13.17 18.92
N ILE A 71 -2.19 14.41 18.47
CA ILE A 71 -0.86 14.97 18.23
C ILE A 71 -0.64 16.15 19.17
N ARG A 72 0.48 16.14 19.91
CA ARG A 72 0.97 17.31 20.64
C ARG A 72 2.06 17.99 19.82
N ALA A 73 1.72 19.12 19.22
CA ALA A 73 2.62 19.97 18.45
C ALA A 73 3.28 21.02 19.36
N GLU A 74 4.16 21.84 18.78
CA GLU A 74 4.82 22.95 19.49
C GLU A 74 3.84 24.08 19.85
N THR A 75 2.79 24.26 19.03
CA THR A 75 1.75 25.26 19.27
C THR A 75 0.43 24.62 19.73
N PRO A 76 -0.35 25.31 20.59
CA PRO A 76 -1.66 24.83 21.02
C PRO A 76 -2.63 24.64 19.85
N GLU A 77 -2.61 25.51 18.84
CA GLU A 77 -3.54 25.50 17.72
C GLU A 77 -3.30 24.33 16.76
N ALA A 78 -2.05 23.84 16.69
CA ALA A 78 -1.70 22.65 15.91
C ALA A 78 -1.78 21.37 16.75
N SER A 79 -2.10 21.46 18.04
CA SER A 79 -2.25 20.31 18.93
C SER A 79 -3.69 19.86 18.99
N GLY A 80 -3.90 18.55 19.16
CA GLY A 80 -5.22 17.97 19.35
C GLY A 80 -5.46 16.78 18.44
N ARG A 81 -6.74 16.52 18.16
CA ARG A 81 -7.16 15.36 17.36
C ARG A 81 -7.17 15.68 15.88
N TYR A 82 -6.44 14.87 15.13
CA TYR A 82 -6.42 14.88 13.68
C TYR A 82 -7.21 13.68 13.16
N PHE A 83 -8.08 13.90 12.18
CA PHE A 83 -8.77 12.80 11.50
C PHE A 83 -7.90 12.22 10.39
N LEU A 84 -8.05 10.92 10.12
CA LEU A 84 -7.38 10.27 9.01
C LEU A 84 -8.00 10.73 7.68
N ALA A 85 -7.20 11.42 6.87
CA ALA A 85 -7.61 11.97 5.57
C ALA A 85 -7.12 11.13 4.39
N GLY A 86 -6.09 10.31 4.58
CA GLY A 86 -5.54 9.46 3.53
C GLY A 86 -4.64 8.38 4.10
N GLN A 87 -4.53 7.27 3.37
CA GLN A 87 -3.69 6.14 3.74
C GLN A 87 -3.17 5.43 2.48
N ALA A 88 -1.96 4.88 2.56
CA ALA A 88 -1.41 4.00 1.54
C ALA A 88 -0.63 2.85 2.17
N LEU A 89 -0.75 1.67 1.57
CA LEU A 89 -0.04 0.46 1.96
C LEU A 89 0.78 -0.03 0.76
N ALA A 90 2.08 -0.22 0.97
CA ALA A 90 2.98 -0.71 -0.06
C ALA A 90 3.87 -1.83 0.48
N GLY A 91 4.11 -2.87 -0.31
CA GLY A 91 5.13 -3.87 0.02
C GLY A 91 6.52 -3.31 -0.27
N VAL A 92 7.46 -3.48 0.66
CA VAL A 92 8.83 -2.97 0.57
C VAL A 92 9.84 -4.11 0.38
N ALA A 93 9.66 -5.19 1.13
CA ALA A 93 10.45 -6.41 1.07
C ALA A 93 9.55 -7.60 1.48
N PRO A 94 10.01 -8.85 1.39
CA PRO A 94 9.20 -10.00 1.84
C PRO A 94 8.70 -9.80 3.28
N ASP A 95 7.39 -9.92 3.46
CA ASP A 95 6.67 -9.70 4.73
C ASP A 95 6.86 -8.30 5.37
N ILE A 96 7.47 -7.34 4.69
CA ILE A 96 7.70 -5.98 5.19
C ILE A 96 6.92 -4.99 4.34
N TYR A 97 6.13 -4.16 5.02
CA TYR A 97 5.23 -3.21 4.41
C TYR A 97 5.48 -1.80 4.94
N ARG A 98 5.17 -0.81 4.09
CA ARG A 98 5.11 0.61 4.43
C ARG A 98 3.65 1.04 4.55
N LEU A 99 3.35 1.73 5.63
CA LEU A 99 2.07 2.38 5.89
C LEU A 99 2.29 3.89 5.91
N ASP A 100 1.76 4.58 4.92
CA ASP A 100 1.74 6.04 4.87
C ASP A 100 0.36 6.53 5.32
N LEU A 101 0.32 7.44 6.29
CA LEU A 101 -0.90 8.00 6.87
C LEU A 101 -0.88 9.51 6.74
N THR A 102 -1.97 10.09 6.27
CA THR A 102 -2.17 11.53 6.18
C THR A 102 -3.29 11.93 7.13
N PHE A 103 -2.97 12.80 8.07
CA PHE A 103 -3.85 13.29 9.11
C PHE A 103 -4.13 14.77 8.91
N LYS A 104 -5.36 15.21 9.16
CA LYS A 104 -5.75 16.62 9.08
C LYS A 104 -6.43 17.11 10.35
N HIS A 105 -6.14 18.34 10.75
CA HIS A 105 -6.79 19.04 11.86
C HIS A 105 -7.25 20.41 11.37
N LYS A 106 -8.54 20.70 11.53
CA LYS A 106 -9.13 21.97 11.11
C LYS A 106 -8.81 23.03 12.15
N LEU A 107 -8.22 24.15 11.72
CA LEU A 107 -8.06 25.32 12.59
C LEU A 107 -9.44 25.93 12.83
N GLN A 108 -9.89 25.90 14.08
CA GLN A 108 -11.09 26.62 14.48
C GLN A 108 -10.76 28.12 14.58
N ARG A 109 -11.54 28.94 13.88
CA ARG A 109 -11.49 30.39 13.97
C ARG A 109 -12.84 30.85 14.48
N ASP A 110 -12.85 31.61 15.57
CA ASP A 110 -14.08 32.14 16.18
C ASP A 110 -14.59 33.41 15.47
N ILE A 111 -14.30 33.55 14.17
CA ILE A 111 -14.66 34.72 13.36
C ILE A 111 -15.48 34.22 12.18
N ILE A 112 -16.64 34.85 11.95
CA ILE A 112 -17.42 34.64 10.74
C ILE A 112 -16.70 35.35 9.60
N ASP A 113 -15.75 34.65 8.99
CA ASP A 113 -15.01 35.09 7.80
C ASP A 113 -15.31 34.14 6.64
N LEU A 114 -15.38 34.68 5.41
CA LEU A 114 -15.57 33.93 4.17
C LEU A 114 -14.27 33.26 3.69
N ALA A 115 -13.18 33.39 4.46
CA ALA A 115 -11.91 32.73 4.17
C ALA A 115 -12.06 31.20 4.09
N PRO A 116 -11.32 30.54 3.17
CA PRO A 116 -11.31 29.08 3.08
C PRO A 116 -10.87 28.41 4.38
N GLU A 117 -11.41 27.22 4.64
CA GLU A 117 -11.02 26.42 5.79
C GLU A 117 -9.53 26.08 5.76
N TYR A 118 -8.85 26.36 6.87
CA TYR A 118 -7.44 26.01 7.03
C TYR A 118 -7.29 24.69 7.77
N PHE A 119 -6.43 23.80 7.24
CA PHE A 119 -6.11 22.51 7.85
C PHE A 119 -4.61 22.37 8.10
N PHE A 120 -4.25 22.03 9.33
CA PHE A 120 -2.94 21.45 9.60
C PHE A 120 -2.90 20.03 9.04
N THR A 121 -1.85 19.71 8.28
CA THR A 121 -1.66 18.37 7.70
C THR A 121 -0.42 17.72 8.30
N GLN A 122 -0.54 16.47 8.72
CA GLN A 122 0.53 15.68 9.29
C GLN A 122 0.65 14.37 8.53
N VAL A 123 1.85 14.06 8.02
CA VAL A 123 2.14 12.81 7.33
C VAL A 123 3.00 11.94 8.24
N LYS A 124 2.61 10.68 8.42
CA LYS A 124 3.33 9.68 9.20
C LYS A 124 3.57 8.44 8.37
N THR A 125 4.81 7.99 8.30
CA THR A 125 5.20 6.77 7.60
C THR A 125 5.71 5.76 8.62
N TYR A 126 5.15 4.56 8.57
CA TYR A 126 5.53 3.44 9.42
C TYR A 126 5.96 2.25 8.58
N TYR A 127 6.93 1.50 9.07
CA TYR A 127 7.30 0.20 8.51
C TYR A 127 6.89 -0.89 9.48
N PHE A 128 6.34 -1.97 8.95
CA PHE A 128 5.93 -3.09 9.78
C PHE A 128 6.19 -4.42 9.07
N TRP A 129 6.46 -5.44 9.88
CA TRP A 129 6.49 -6.81 9.46
C TRP A 129 5.14 -7.48 9.68
N TYR A 130 4.71 -8.27 8.69
CA TYR A 130 3.50 -9.08 8.73
C TYR A 130 3.56 -10.25 7.74
N ASN A 131 3.33 -11.47 8.21
CA ASN A 131 3.32 -12.67 7.35
C ASN A 131 1.96 -13.39 7.30
N GLY A 132 0.85 -12.67 7.52
CA GLY A 132 -0.48 -13.29 7.62
C GLY A 132 -0.69 -14.12 8.90
N GLY A 133 0.23 -14.01 9.88
CA GLY A 133 0.21 -14.73 11.14
C GLY A 133 -0.67 -14.10 12.22
N ASN A 134 -0.22 -14.28 13.47
CA ASN A 134 -0.94 -13.91 14.69
C ASN A 134 -0.43 -12.60 15.32
N LYS A 135 0.40 -11.82 14.63
CA LYS A 135 0.86 -10.51 15.11
C LYS A 135 1.27 -9.61 13.94
N ILE A 136 1.21 -8.31 14.16
CA ILE A 136 1.80 -7.26 13.30
C ILE A 136 2.91 -6.60 14.11
N VAL A 137 4.10 -6.42 13.53
CA VAL A 137 5.25 -5.85 14.26
C VAL A 137 5.70 -4.55 13.61
N PHE A 138 5.44 -3.42 14.27
CA PHE A 138 5.83 -2.10 13.78
C PHE A 138 7.25 -1.74 14.24
N LYS A 139 8.00 -1.08 13.35
CA LYS A 139 9.21 -0.32 13.70
C LYS A 139 8.78 1.06 14.19
N LEU A 140 9.04 1.36 15.47
CA LEU A 140 8.77 2.66 16.10
C LEU A 140 10.07 3.19 16.69
N GLY A 141 10.59 4.30 16.15
CA GLY A 141 11.94 4.76 16.44
C GLY A 141 12.98 3.63 16.21
N ASN A 142 13.75 3.32 17.25
CA ASN A 142 14.75 2.24 17.22
C ASN A 142 14.21 0.88 17.71
N GLY A 143 12.94 0.81 18.13
CA GLY A 143 12.34 -0.38 18.72
C GLY A 143 11.31 -1.07 17.82
N LYS A 144 10.93 -2.28 18.24
CA LYS A 144 9.81 -3.07 17.68
C LYS A 144 8.61 -3.00 18.62
N LYS A 145 7.42 -2.84 18.07
CA LYS A 145 6.15 -2.96 18.80
C LYS A 145 5.26 -4.01 18.15
N ALA A 146 5.01 -5.10 18.86
CA ALA A 146 4.14 -6.17 18.41
C ALA A 146 2.68 -5.93 18.82
N PHE A 147 1.76 -6.18 17.90
CA PHE A 147 0.32 -6.17 18.10
C PHE A 147 -0.21 -7.58 17.85
N PRO A 148 -0.59 -8.34 18.89
CA PRO A 148 -1.11 -9.69 18.71
C PRO A 148 -2.51 -9.67 18.09
N ILE A 149 -2.73 -10.51 17.09
CA ILE A 149 -4.01 -10.76 16.44
C ILE A 149 -4.62 -12.00 17.08
N SER A 150 -5.57 -11.80 17.99
CA SER A 150 -6.23 -12.90 18.69
C SER A 150 -7.19 -13.69 17.79
N LYS A 151 -7.92 -13.00 16.90
CA LYS A 151 -8.94 -13.63 16.04
C LYS A 151 -9.19 -12.79 14.79
N LYS A 152 -9.12 -13.41 13.61
CA LYS A 152 -9.38 -12.76 12.32
C LYS A 152 -10.83 -12.95 11.83
N GLU A 153 -11.44 -14.07 12.17
CA GLU A 153 -12.79 -14.42 11.74
C GLU A 153 -13.57 -15.14 12.84
N LEU A 154 -14.88 -14.91 12.86
CA LEU A 154 -15.85 -15.62 13.67
C LEU A 154 -16.65 -16.55 12.75
N THR A 155 -16.65 -17.84 13.07
CA THR A 155 -17.51 -18.82 12.42
C THR A 155 -18.74 -19.04 13.29
N GLU A 156 -19.91 -18.75 12.74
CA GLU A 156 -21.20 -19.01 13.37
C GLU A 156 -21.90 -20.17 12.64
N ILE A 157 -22.37 -21.16 13.39
CA ILE A 157 -23.11 -22.29 12.84
C ILE A 157 -24.57 -22.09 13.22
N LYS A 158 -25.40 -21.74 12.23
CA LYS A 158 -26.85 -21.60 12.40
C LYS A 158 -27.53 -22.90 12.01
N VAL A 159 -27.99 -23.65 13.00
CA VAL A 159 -28.75 -24.88 12.79
C VAL A 159 -30.21 -24.50 12.51
N LYS A 160 -30.72 -24.86 11.32
CA LYS A 160 -32.11 -24.60 10.93
C LYS A 160 -33.02 -25.82 11.19
N SER A 161 -32.47 -27.03 11.14
CA SER A 161 -33.14 -28.28 11.52
C SER A 161 -32.12 -29.37 11.89
N LEU A 162 -32.56 -30.55 12.33
CA LEU A 162 -31.70 -31.73 12.57
C LEU A 162 -30.85 -32.13 11.35
N GLU A 163 -31.25 -31.73 10.15
CA GLU A 163 -30.61 -32.09 8.87
C GLU A 163 -29.95 -30.90 8.16
N THR A 164 -30.21 -29.65 8.59
CA THR A 164 -29.72 -28.46 7.89
C THR A 164 -29.05 -27.47 8.83
N TYR A 165 -27.82 -27.11 8.49
CA TYR A 165 -27.07 -26.03 9.12
C TYR A 165 -26.51 -25.07 8.05
N THR A 166 -26.31 -23.83 8.44
CA THR A 166 -25.65 -22.80 7.65
C THR A 166 -24.40 -22.37 8.40
N ILE A 167 -23.26 -22.32 7.71
CA ILE A 167 -22.01 -21.78 8.27
C ILE A 167 -21.86 -20.35 7.76
N GLU A 168 -21.83 -19.40 8.68
CA GLU A 168 -21.54 -17.99 8.39
C GLU A 168 -20.14 -17.64 8.92
N LYS A 169 -19.34 -16.97 8.08
CA LYS A 169 -18.01 -16.50 8.46
C LYS A 169 -17.98 -14.97 8.42
N THR A 170 -17.64 -14.36 9.55
CA THR A 170 -17.57 -12.91 9.71
C THR A 170 -16.14 -12.49 10.00
N LYS A 171 -15.53 -11.68 9.13
CA LYS A 171 -14.22 -11.07 9.37
C LYS A 171 -14.32 -10.03 10.47
N LEU A 172 -13.42 -10.07 11.45
CA LEU A 172 -13.44 -9.19 12.61
C LEU A 172 -12.56 -7.96 12.39
N PRO A 173 -12.97 -6.76 12.84
CA PRO A 173 -12.06 -5.64 12.93
C PRO A 173 -11.12 -5.78 14.13
N MET A 174 -9.99 -5.09 14.08
CA MET A 174 -9.04 -5.00 15.18
C MET A 174 -8.56 -3.55 15.31
N ASP A 175 -8.48 -3.06 16.54
CA ASP A 175 -7.95 -1.73 16.83
C ASP A 175 -6.46 -1.80 17.17
N LEU A 176 -5.68 -0.88 16.59
CA LEU A 176 -4.26 -0.69 16.83
C LEU A 176 -4.03 0.68 17.45
N VAL A 177 -3.26 0.72 18.54
CA VAL A 177 -2.84 1.97 19.18
C VAL A 177 -1.32 2.10 19.09
N ILE A 178 -0.86 3.00 18.24
CA ILE A 178 0.56 3.28 18.01
C ILE A 178 0.94 4.51 18.81
N GLN A 179 1.90 4.39 19.73
CA GLN A 179 2.50 5.52 20.43
C GLN A 179 3.88 5.79 19.83
N ASP A 180 4.05 6.99 19.29
CA ASP A 180 5.27 7.44 18.62
C ASP A 180 5.63 8.85 19.07
N GLY A 181 6.51 8.94 20.08
CA GLY A 181 6.84 10.19 20.76
C GLY A 181 5.58 10.90 21.28
N ASN A 182 5.37 12.13 20.80
CA ASN A 182 4.24 13.00 21.15
C ASN A 182 2.96 12.73 20.35
N THR A 183 2.96 11.69 19.51
CA THR A 183 1.82 11.30 18.68
C THR A 183 1.25 9.97 19.15
N ARG A 184 -0.07 9.89 19.33
CA ARG A 184 -0.79 8.65 19.56
C ARG A 184 -1.78 8.42 18.43
N ILE A 185 -1.63 7.33 17.70
CA ILE A 185 -2.46 6.98 16.54
C ILE A 185 -3.35 5.81 16.90
N TYR A 186 -4.64 5.96 16.60
CA TYR A 186 -5.65 4.94 16.72
C TYR A 186 -6.07 4.54 15.30
N LEU A 187 -5.86 3.27 14.96
CA LEU A 187 -6.26 2.71 13.67
C LEU A 187 -7.20 1.54 13.90
N GLN A 188 -8.22 1.43 13.07
CA GLN A 188 -9.04 0.25 12.95
C GLN A 188 -8.65 -0.48 11.67
N ILE A 189 -8.32 -1.76 11.77
CA ILE A 189 -8.03 -2.63 10.64
C ILE A 189 -9.15 -3.65 10.45
N LYS A 190 -9.37 -4.06 9.21
CA LYS A 190 -10.36 -5.08 8.83
C LYS A 190 -9.69 -6.15 7.98
N PHE A 191 -9.79 -7.40 8.42
CA PHE A 191 -9.31 -8.55 7.66
C PHE A 191 -10.20 -8.83 6.44
N ILE A 192 -9.58 -9.34 5.36
CA ILE A 192 -10.20 -9.61 4.06
C ILE A 192 -10.25 -11.13 3.82
#